data_AF-A0AAJ6CI63-F1
#
_entry.id   AF-A0AAJ6CI63-F1
#
_cell.length_a   1.000
_cell.length_b   1.000
_cell.length_c   1.000
_cell.angle_alpha   90.00
_cell.angle_beta   90.00
_cell.angle_gamma   90.00
#
_symmetry.space_group_name_H-M   'P 1'
#
loop_
_entity.id
_entity.type
_entity.pdbx_description
1 polymer ?
#
loop_
_entity_poly.entity_id
_entity_poly.type
_entity_poly.pdbx_seq_one_letter_code
_entity_poly.pdbx_strand_id
1 'polypeptide(L)'
;MLIPFLFALLSFTGCASALSQLVEHHATVLSPTNDPFYDPPRGWESASPGYVSRSRKIRLAFLQIHEFKYKAAYQLLYRTTGAYEHNATTTVTTVIISHNAVMDKLVNYLVYTDANGAQCAPSYVMQLGRMTLDATRATLNFELTYGYSGGAIASGWAAALQASYAPKINAIGYGMGGTPANLSSTVESPDTSLFAGFAVTGVTGLLYTFPQLLAWAQSRITDKARDAIEFARSNCLLNVLLEFPFNRFLRDTYIENGARLLYEPIVRSVVADMTMGLKKSETPVAPVYMFHGRHDEIISYNDAIKTAKSWTEHGANVAFHELTDRASGHLVTGLTGIVNSLFFVRDRFAGKPFPKGFGHTTANSGLDGIDADAPGIASLVSAIEEIIGKEVGPADSILKSRIAANAH
;
A
#
# COMPACT_ATOMS: atom_id res chain seq x y z
N MET A 1 -1.40 -23.59 3.15
CA MET A 1 -1.53 -23.59 1.68
C MET A 1 -2.14 -22.32 1.10
N LEU A 2 -3.36 -21.86 1.46
CA LEU A 2 -4.03 -20.75 0.72
C LEU A 2 -3.42 -19.34 0.87
N ILE A 3 -2.82 -19.00 2.02
CA ILE A 3 -2.40 -17.62 2.32
C ILE A 3 -1.12 -17.18 1.56
N PRO A 4 -0.04 -17.99 1.50
CA PRO A 4 1.21 -17.58 0.83
C PRO A 4 1.04 -17.21 -0.65
N PHE A 5 0.33 -18.06 -1.39
CA PHE A 5 0.16 -17.89 -2.83
C PHE A 5 -0.74 -16.69 -3.18
N LEU A 6 -1.77 -16.43 -2.36
CA LEU A 6 -2.65 -15.27 -2.53
C LEU A 6 -1.89 -13.95 -2.32
N PHE A 7 -0.99 -13.90 -1.33
CA PHE A 7 -0.17 -12.71 -1.08
C PHE A 7 0.73 -12.37 -2.27
N ALA A 8 1.42 -13.35 -2.86
CA ALA A 8 2.23 -13.10 -4.06
C ALA A 8 1.38 -12.62 -5.23
N LEU A 9 0.29 -13.32 -5.56
CA LEU A 9 -0.60 -12.92 -6.65
C LEU A 9 -1.10 -11.46 -6.46
N LEU A 10 -1.48 -11.08 -5.24
CA LEU A 10 -1.90 -9.72 -4.91
C LEU A 10 -0.75 -8.71 -5.05
N SER A 11 0.48 -9.06 -4.65
CA SER A 11 1.66 -8.21 -4.86
C SER A 11 1.99 -7.98 -6.34
N PHE A 12 1.52 -8.83 -7.25
CA PHE A 12 1.58 -8.59 -8.69
C PHE A 12 0.37 -7.82 -9.25
N THR A 13 -0.76 -7.72 -8.55
CA THR A 13 -1.96 -7.01 -9.07
C THR A 13 -1.78 -5.51 -9.25
N GLY A 14 -0.91 -4.85 -8.48
CA GLY A 14 -0.61 -3.43 -8.70
C GLY A 14 0.03 -3.20 -10.08
N CYS A 15 0.89 -4.13 -10.52
CA CYS A 15 1.40 -4.17 -11.90
C CYS A 15 0.32 -4.61 -12.91
N ALA A 16 -0.56 -5.56 -12.55
CA ALA A 16 -1.66 -6.01 -13.41
C ALA A 16 -2.75 -4.95 -13.69
N SER A 17 -2.70 -3.78 -13.05
CA SER A 17 -3.45 -2.59 -13.50
C SER A 17 -3.19 -2.29 -14.99
N ALA A 18 -1.96 -2.51 -15.46
CA ALA A 18 -1.57 -2.43 -16.87
C ALA A 18 -2.26 -3.46 -17.78
N LEU A 19 -2.39 -4.72 -17.31
CA LEU A 19 -2.97 -5.81 -18.09
C LEU A 19 -4.49 -5.70 -18.23
N SER A 20 -5.16 -4.94 -17.36
CA SER A 20 -6.60 -4.69 -17.45
C SER A 20 -7.03 -3.98 -18.75
N GLN A 21 -6.12 -3.28 -19.43
CA GLN A 21 -6.37 -2.66 -20.73
C GLN A 21 -6.07 -3.59 -21.93
N LEU A 22 -5.37 -4.70 -21.70
CA LEU A 22 -5.06 -5.71 -22.74
C LEU A 22 -6.06 -6.88 -22.76
N VAL A 23 -6.98 -6.95 -21.79
CA VAL A 23 -8.08 -7.92 -21.78
C VAL A 23 -9.34 -7.25 -22.32
N GLU A 24 -9.48 -7.23 -23.65
CA GLU A 24 -10.71 -6.77 -24.29
C GLU A 24 -11.92 -7.67 -23.94
N HIS A 25 -13.07 -7.01 -23.78
CA HIS A 25 -14.42 -7.57 -23.90
C HIS A 25 -14.77 -8.89 -23.18
N HIS A 26 -14.97 -8.79 -21.87
CA HIS A 26 -16.20 -9.32 -21.27
C HIS A 26 -17.02 -8.17 -20.65
N ALA A 27 -17.98 -7.65 -21.42
CA ALA A 27 -18.86 -6.58 -20.95
C ALA A 27 -19.75 -7.08 -19.80
N THR A 28 -19.80 -6.36 -18.67
CA THR A 28 -20.88 -6.34 -17.64
C THR A 28 -20.55 -5.47 -16.42
N VAL A 29 -19.27 -5.18 -16.15
CA VAL A 29 -18.85 -4.36 -14.99
C VAL A 29 -18.70 -2.89 -15.40
N LEU A 30 -19.40 -2.00 -14.70
CA LEU A 30 -19.33 -0.55 -14.88
C LEU A 30 -18.10 0.02 -14.13
N SER A 31 -17.48 1.07 -14.67
CA SER A 31 -16.45 1.82 -13.94
C SER A 31 -17.02 2.55 -12.72
N PRO A 32 -16.25 2.84 -11.66
CA PRO A 32 -16.80 3.40 -10.42
C PRO A 32 -17.56 4.72 -10.60
N THR A 33 -17.08 5.57 -11.51
CA THR A 33 -17.75 6.83 -11.89
C THR A 33 -19.13 6.63 -12.54
N ASN A 34 -19.39 5.45 -13.10
CA ASN A 34 -20.60 5.09 -13.84
C ASN A 34 -21.43 3.99 -13.14
N ASP A 35 -21.04 3.54 -11.95
CA ASP A 35 -21.63 2.40 -11.24
C ASP A 35 -22.41 2.87 -10.00
N PRO A 36 -23.76 2.83 -10.01
CA PRO A 36 -24.58 3.29 -8.88
C PRO A 36 -24.37 2.53 -7.55
N PHE A 37 -23.57 1.46 -7.55
CA PHE A 37 -23.09 0.86 -6.31
C PHE A 37 -22.16 1.78 -5.51
N TYR A 38 -21.47 2.72 -6.16
CA TYR A 38 -20.60 3.70 -5.52
C TYR A 38 -21.36 4.90 -4.97
N ASP A 39 -22.59 5.14 -5.42
CA ASP A 39 -23.45 6.21 -4.91
C ASP A 39 -24.07 5.85 -3.56
N PRO A 40 -23.74 6.58 -2.47
CA PRO A 40 -24.31 6.29 -1.17
C PRO A 40 -25.78 6.77 -1.04
N PRO A 41 -26.62 6.08 -0.25
CA PRO A 41 -28.00 6.48 -0.02
C PRO A 41 -28.10 7.76 0.81
N ARG A 42 -29.16 8.57 0.63
CA ARG A 42 -29.38 9.82 1.40
C ARG A 42 -29.22 9.60 2.92
N GLY A 43 -28.47 10.49 3.58
CA GLY A 43 -28.28 10.47 5.03
C GLY A 43 -27.12 9.60 5.51
N TRP A 44 -26.36 8.96 4.60
CA TRP A 44 -25.17 8.18 4.91
C TRP A 44 -24.12 8.95 5.74
N GLU A 45 -24.07 10.27 5.61
CA GLU A 45 -23.15 11.17 6.29
C GLU A 45 -23.27 11.03 7.82
N SER A 46 -24.50 10.82 8.28
CA SER A 46 -24.86 10.66 9.70
C SER A 46 -24.57 9.27 10.28
N ALA A 47 -24.30 8.28 9.43
CA ALA A 47 -23.99 6.92 9.88
C ALA A 47 -22.62 6.85 10.58
N SER A 48 -22.41 5.83 11.41
CA SER A 48 -21.13 5.61 12.10
C SER A 48 -20.04 5.08 11.15
N PRO A 49 -18.74 5.37 11.41
CA PRO A 49 -17.63 4.76 10.67
C PRO A 49 -17.72 3.21 10.68
N GLY A 50 -17.56 2.59 9.52
CA GLY A 50 -17.74 1.16 9.29
C GLY A 50 -19.17 0.71 8.98
N TYR A 51 -20.16 1.61 8.97
CA TYR A 51 -21.53 1.28 8.55
C TYR A 51 -21.56 0.90 7.06
N VAL A 52 -21.96 -0.34 6.77
CA VAL A 52 -22.16 -0.85 5.39
C VAL A 52 -23.53 -0.39 4.87
N SER A 53 -23.52 0.49 3.87
CA SER A 53 -24.72 1.02 3.23
C SER A 53 -25.17 0.22 2.00
N ARG A 54 -24.26 -0.49 1.33
CA ARG A 54 -24.56 -1.44 0.25
C ARG A 54 -23.59 -2.62 0.29
N SER A 55 -24.04 -3.79 -0.14
CA SER A 55 -23.17 -4.93 -0.43
C SER A 55 -23.60 -5.62 -1.72
N ARG A 56 -22.64 -6.20 -2.45
CA ARG A 56 -22.92 -7.06 -3.61
C ARG A 56 -21.92 -8.19 -3.71
N LYS A 57 -22.38 -9.36 -4.14
CA LYS A 57 -21.50 -10.51 -4.45
C LYS A 57 -20.84 -10.25 -5.80
N ILE A 58 -19.54 -10.52 -5.90
CA ILE A 58 -18.76 -10.33 -7.13
C ILE A 58 -18.07 -11.63 -7.57
N ARG A 59 -17.60 -11.66 -8.82
CA ARG A 59 -16.61 -12.62 -9.31
C ARG A 59 -15.28 -11.88 -9.47
N LEU A 60 -14.23 -12.38 -8.83
CA LEU A 60 -12.88 -11.86 -8.98
C LEU A 60 -12.34 -12.26 -10.36
N ALA A 61 -11.96 -11.27 -11.16
CA ALA A 61 -11.45 -11.49 -12.52
C ALA A 61 -10.05 -12.11 -12.51
N PHE A 62 -9.12 -11.50 -11.77
CA PHE A 62 -7.70 -11.89 -11.71
C PHE A 62 -7.46 -13.33 -11.20
N LEU A 63 -8.31 -13.81 -10.28
CA LEU A 63 -8.18 -15.16 -9.71
C LEU A 63 -8.61 -16.30 -10.65
N GLN A 64 -9.21 -15.98 -11.81
CA GLN A 64 -9.61 -17.01 -12.79
C GLN A 64 -8.46 -17.49 -13.68
N ILE A 65 -7.33 -16.76 -13.72
CA ILE A 65 -6.15 -17.10 -14.53
C ILE A 65 -5.39 -18.32 -13.95
N HIS A 66 -5.47 -18.53 -12.63
CA HIS A 66 -4.71 -19.58 -11.90
C HIS A 66 -5.62 -20.51 -11.07
N GLU A 67 -6.85 -20.75 -11.52
CA GLU A 67 -7.87 -21.58 -10.83
C GLU A 67 -8.04 -21.33 -9.31
N PHE A 68 -7.83 -20.12 -8.78
CA PHE A 68 -7.81 -19.93 -7.32
C PHE A 68 -9.23 -20.08 -6.73
N LYS A 69 -9.47 -21.16 -5.99
CA LYS A 69 -10.80 -21.53 -5.47
C LYS A 69 -11.13 -20.79 -4.17
N TYR A 70 -12.09 -19.87 -4.24
CA TYR A 70 -12.66 -19.14 -3.10
C TYR A 70 -14.17 -19.39 -2.99
N LYS A 71 -14.70 -19.36 -1.77
CA LYS A 71 -16.11 -19.66 -1.45
C LYS A 71 -17.06 -18.55 -1.89
N ALA A 72 -16.66 -17.29 -1.65
CA ALA A 72 -17.40 -16.11 -2.08
C ALA A 72 -16.48 -14.88 -2.06
N ALA A 73 -16.82 -13.87 -2.86
CA ALA A 73 -16.24 -12.54 -2.78
C ALA A 73 -17.36 -11.50 -2.80
N TYR A 74 -17.19 -10.42 -2.04
CA TYR A 74 -18.16 -9.34 -1.91
C TYR A 74 -17.48 -7.98 -2.02
N GLN A 75 -18.18 -7.00 -2.59
CA GLN A 75 -17.89 -5.59 -2.38
C GLN A 75 -18.84 -5.03 -1.33
N LEU A 76 -18.31 -4.20 -0.43
CA LEU A 76 -19.06 -3.48 0.60
C LEU A 76 -18.84 -1.97 0.40
N LEU A 77 -19.89 -1.19 0.15
CA LEU A 77 -19.87 0.28 0.26
C LEU A 77 -20.11 0.62 1.74
N TYR A 78 -19.20 1.36 2.36
CA TYR A 78 -19.31 1.73 3.77
C TYR A 78 -18.87 3.17 4.03
N ARG A 79 -19.42 3.73 5.12
CA ARG A 79 -19.09 5.05 5.64
C ARG A 79 -17.74 5.03 6.36
N THR A 80 -16.88 5.97 6.03
CA THR A 80 -15.57 6.21 6.65
C THR A 80 -15.37 7.70 6.91
N THR A 81 -14.13 8.13 7.13
CA THR A 81 -13.74 9.51 7.41
C THR A 81 -12.55 9.87 6.52
N GLY A 82 -12.52 11.09 5.97
CA GLY A 82 -11.44 11.60 5.13
C GLY A 82 -10.21 12.06 5.94
N ALA A 83 -9.46 13.02 5.41
CA ALA A 83 -8.27 13.56 6.07
C ALA A 83 -8.56 14.08 7.50
N TYR A 84 -9.66 14.83 7.65
CA TYR A 84 -10.11 15.43 8.91
C TYR A 84 -11.34 14.74 9.48
N GLU A 85 -11.49 14.73 10.81
CA GLU A 85 -12.52 13.95 11.53
C GLU A 85 -13.97 14.31 11.15
N HIS A 86 -14.21 15.56 10.76
CA HIS A 86 -15.53 16.06 10.33
C HIS A 86 -15.85 15.74 8.85
N ASN A 87 -14.87 15.28 8.06
CA ASN A 87 -15.07 14.95 6.65
C ASN A 87 -15.60 13.52 6.52
N ALA A 88 -16.90 13.32 6.74
CA ALA A 88 -17.56 12.06 6.38
C ALA A 88 -17.34 11.78 4.88
N THR A 89 -17.01 10.54 4.54
CA THR A 89 -16.92 10.07 3.14
C THR A 89 -17.29 8.59 3.05
N THR A 90 -17.52 8.06 1.84
CA THR A 90 -17.75 6.64 1.61
C THR A 90 -16.66 6.05 0.73
N THR A 91 -16.45 4.74 0.86
CA THR A 91 -15.63 3.97 -0.08
C THR A 91 -16.14 2.55 -0.19
N VAL A 92 -15.53 1.78 -1.09
CA VAL A 92 -15.80 0.36 -1.26
C VAL A 92 -14.56 -0.48 -0.89
N THR A 93 -14.77 -1.60 -0.20
CA THR A 93 -13.75 -2.64 0.03
C THR A 93 -14.20 -3.98 -0.56
N THR A 94 -13.23 -4.84 -0.87
CA THR A 94 -13.46 -6.18 -1.41
C THR A 94 -13.07 -7.25 -0.39
N VAL A 95 -14.05 -8.05 0.04
CA VAL A 95 -13.90 -9.13 1.03
C VAL A 95 -13.88 -10.48 0.33
N ILE A 96 -12.88 -11.31 0.62
CA ILE A 96 -12.72 -12.65 0.03
C ILE A 96 -12.84 -13.71 1.11
N ILE A 97 -13.74 -14.67 0.92
CA ILE A 97 -13.97 -15.79 1.84
C ILE A 97 -13.41 -17.05 1.20
N SER A 98 -12.39 -17.66 1.81
CA SER A 98 -11.85 -18.96 1.37
C SER A 98 -12.77 -20.13 1.79
N HIS A 99 -12.63 -21.30 1.15
CA HIS A 99 -13.45 -22.47 1.50
C HIS A 99 -13.29 -22.92 2.95
N ASN A 100 -12.07 -22.79 3.49
CA ASN A 100 -11.69 -23.18 4.85
C ASN A 100 -11.43 -21.94 5.74
N ALA A 101 -12.17 -20.85 5.51
CA ALA A 101 -12.03 -19.62 6.29
C ALA A 101 -12.41 -19.86 7.77
N VAL A 102 -11.53 -19.45 8.68
CA VAL A 102 -11.84 -19.35 10.11
C VAL A 102 -12.45 -17.97 10.32
N MET A 103 -13.74 -17.92 10.68
CA MET A 103 -14.56 -16.71 10.55
C MET A 103 -14.32 -15.66 11.66
N ASP A 104 -13.35 -15.90 12.54
CA ASP A 104 -12.84 -14.97 13.56
C ASP A 104 -11.49 -14.33 13.14
N LYS A 105 -10.96 -14.65 11.95
CA LYS A 105 -9.65 -14.19 11.45
C LYS A 105 -9.80 -13.40 10.16
N LEU A 106 -9.40 -12.13 10.19
CA LEU A 106 -9.28 -11.25 9.02
C LEU A 106 -7.82 -10.98 8.71
N VAL A 107 -7.49 -10.96 7.41
CA VAL A 107 -6.23 -10.40 6.91
C VAL A 107 -6.58 -9.27 5.95
N ASN A 108 -6.18 -8.06 6.29
CA ASN A 108 -6.29 -6.91 5.40
C ASN A 108 -5.01 -6.80 4.57
N TYR A 109 -5.17 -6.98 3.26
CA TYR A 109 -4.10 -6.79 2.29
C TYR A 109 -4.28 -5.44 1.58
N LEU A 110 -3.20 -4.65 1.52
CA LEU A 110 -3.20 -3.29 0.99
C LEU A 110 -2.38 -3.22 -0.30
N VAL A 111 -3.08 -3.08 -1.43
CA VAL A 111 -2.49 -2.90 -2.75
C VAL A 111 -1.93 -1.48 -2.90
N TYR A 112 -0.71 -1.37 -3.43
CA TYR A 112 -0.15 -0.10 -3.89
C TYR A 112 -0.92 0.35 -5.14
N THR A 113 -1.76 1.37 -4.96
CA THR A 113 -2.65 1.89 -6.02
C THR A 113 -1.92 2.87 -6.92
N ASP A 114 -1.26 3.81 -6.26
CA ASP A 114 -0.33 4.81 -6.76
C ASP A 114 -0.84 5.54 -8.01
N ALA A 115 -2.15 5.81 -8.02
CA ALA A 115 -2.90 6.48 -9.06
C ALA A 115 -4.09 7.24 -8.46
N ASN A 116 -4.51 8.32 -9.10
CA ASN A 116 -5.59 9.19 -8.61
C ASN A 116 -6.93 9.00 -9.35
N GLY A 117 -6.97 8.16 -10.38
CA GLY A 117 -8.20 7.87 -11.12
C GLY A 117 -9.16 6.95 -10.39
N ALA A 118 -10.46 7.24 -10.46
CA ALA A 118 -11.51 6.43 -9.85
C ALA A 118 -11.61 5.03 -10.50
N GLN A 119 -11.38 4.93 -11.80
CA GLN A 119 -11.19 3.66 -12.54
C GLN A 119 -9.92 2.91 -12.13
N CYS A 120 -8.99 3.58 -11.47
CA CYS A 120 -7.80 3.00 -10.89
C CYS A 120 -7.99 2.72 -9.41
N ALA A 121 -9.21 2.81 -8.86
CA ALA A 121 -9.48 2.49 -7.47
C ALA A 121 -9.56 0.97 -7.32
N PRO A 122 -8.63 0.34 -6.59
CA PRO A 122 -8.74 -1.06 -6.29
C PRO A 122 -10.10 -1.50 -5.63
N SER A 123 -11.04 -0.61 -5.27
CA SER A 123 -12.42 -1.04 -5.03
C SER A 123 -13.00 -1.83 -6.24
N TYR A 124 -12.64 -1.39 -7.44
CA TYR A 124 -12.88 -1.92 -8.78
C TYR A 124 -11.68 -2.76 -9.29
N VAL A 125 -10.49 -2.55 -8.74
CA VAL A 125 -9.31 -3.47 -8.80
C VAL A 125 -9.25 -4.40 -7.53
N MET A 126 -8.43 -4.19 -6.45
CA MET A 126 -8.59 -4.68 -5.01
C MET A 126 -8.15 -3.70 -3.80
N GLN A 127 -8.97 -2.85 -3.08
CA GLN A 127 -8.53 -1.66 -2.20
C GLN A 127 -9.09 -1.44 -0.75
N LEU A 128 -8.47 -0.47 -0.04
CA LEU A 128 -8.67 0.08 1.33
C LEU A 128 -8.08 1.53 1.55
N GLY A 129 -7.73 1.97 2.80
CA GLY A 129 -7.29 3.35 3.18
C GLY A 129 -7.46 3.75 4.69
N ARG A 130 -8.20 4.81 5.08
CA ARG A 130 -8.68 5.02 6.49
C ARG A 130 -9.79 4.01 6.84
N MET A 131 -10.77 3.96 5.95
CA MET A 131 -11.11 2.82 5.11
C MET A 131 -10.50 1.46 5.51
N THR A 132 -9.19 1.26 5.77
CA THR A 132 -8.65 -0.01 6.30
C THR A 132 -9.27 -0.35 7.67
N LEU A 133 -9.18 0.55 8.65
CA LEU A 133 -9.76 0.35 9.99
C LEU A 133 -11.29 0.31 9.92
N ASP A 134 -11.90 1.12 9.04
CA ASP A 134 -13.37 1.14 8.87
C ASP A 134 -13.90 -0.08 8.09
N ALA A 135 -13.10 -0.70 7.21
CA ALA A 135 -13.40 -1.97 6.57
C ALA A 135 -13.28 -3.13 7.56
N THR A 136 -12.30 -3.08 8.48
CA THR A 136 -12.22 -4.03 9.60
C THR A 136 -13.45 -3.93 10.49
N ARG A 137 -13.94 -2.72 10.79
CA ARG A 137 -15.24 -2.50 11.46
C ARG A 137 -16.42 -3.05 10.65
N ALA A 138 -16.40 -2.87 9.33
CA ALA A 138 -17.42 -3.37 8.41
C ALA A 138 -17.39 -4.91 8.21
N THR A 139 -16.41 -5.61 8.79
CA THR A 139 -16.21 -7.06 8.62
C THR A 139 -16.13 -7.81 9.95
N LEU A 140 -14.94 -8.04 10.51
CA LEU A 140 -14.74 -8.96 11.66
C LEU A 140 -14.21 -8.28 12.94
N ASN A 141 -13.86 -6.99 12.90
CA ASN A 141 -13.33 -6.21 14.04
C ASN A 141 -12.09 -6.83 14.75
N PHE A 142 -11.42 -7.77 14.08
CA PHE A 142 -10.18 -8.46 14.46
C PHE A 142 -9.30 -8.45 13.22
N GLU A 143 -8.02 -8.08 13.31
CA GLU A 143 -7.22 -7.79 12.11
C GLU A 143 -5.73 -8.11 12.26
N LEU A 144 -5.17 -8.61 11.16
CA LEU A 144 -3.77 -8.41 10.81
C LEU A 144 -3.68 -7.68 9.46
N THR A 145 -2.88 -6.62 9.41
CA THR A 145 -2.71 -5.77 8.21
C THR A 145 -1.39 -6.05 7.51
N TYR A 146 -1.37 -6.00 6.18
CA TYR A 146 -0.15 -6.01 5.38
C TYR A 146 -0.23 -5.05 4.19
N GLY A 147 0.88 -4.37 3.86
CA GLY A 147 1.01 -3.61 2.62
C GLY A 147 2.48 -3.36 2.22
N TYR A 148 2.75 -3.24 0.93
CA TYR A 148 4.08 -2.92 0.39
C TYR A 148 4.04 -1.60 -0.40
N SER A 149 5.13 -0.83 -0.39
CA SER A 149 5.25 0.45 -1.12
C SER A 149 4.10 1.41 -0.80
N GLY A 150 3.33 1.91 -1.77
CA GLY A 150 2.12 2.72 -1.49
C GLY A 150 1.10 2.04 -0.56
N GLY A 151 0.99 0.70 -0.60
CA GLY A 151 0.18 -0.07 0.36
C GLY A 151 0.74 -0.05 1.78
N ALA A 152 2.06 0.11 1.95
CA ALA A 152 2.70 0.29 3.25
C ALA A 152 2.37 1.64 3.89
N ILE A 153 2.03 2.68 3.11
CA ILE A 153 1.49 3.95 3.63
C ILE A 153 0.22 3.70 4.43
N ALA A 154 -0.73 2.97 3.84
CA ALA A 154 -1.99 2.63 4.49
C ALA A 154 -1.79 1.66 5.67
N SER A 155 -0.82 0.74 5.61
CA SER A 155 -0.49 -0.16 6.73
C SER A 155 0.07 0.62 7.92
N GLY A 156 1.01 1.53 7.66
CA GLY A 156 1.63 2.41 8.66
C GLY A 156 0.64 3.35 9.33
N TRP A 157 -0.22 4.02 8.55
CA TRP A 157 -1.26 4.89 9.12
C TRP A 157 -2.36 4.11 9.86
N ALA A 158 -2.72 2.89 9.42
CA ALA A 158 -3.61 2.03 10.18
C ALA A 158 -2.98 1.65 11.55
N ALA A 159 -1.70 1.28 11.58
CA ALA A 159 -0.96 0.98 12.80
C ALA A 159 -0.91 2.18 13.76
N ALA A 160 -0.58 3.37 13.21
CA ALA A 160 -0.44 4.62 13.95
C ALA A 160 -1.76 5.13 14.55
N LEU A 161 -2.87 5.00 13.82
CA LEU A 161 -4.17 5.55 14.21
C LEU A 161 -5.09 4.54 14.92
N GLN A 162 -4.76 3.25 14.99
CA GLN A 162 -5.67 2.24 15.57
C GLN A 162 -6.07 2.59 17.01
N ALA A 163 -5.13 2.97 17.87
CA ALA A 163 -5.41 3.23 19.28
C ALA A 163 -6.30 4.47 19.52
N SER A 164 -6.17 5.51 18.68
CA SER A 164 -6.92 6.77 18.81
C SER A 164 -8.23 6.76 18.03
N TYR A 165 -8.23 6.27 16.80
CA TYR A 165 -9.40 6.27 15.90
C TYR A 165 -10.26 5.01 16.03
N ALA A 166 -9.67 3.84 16.32
CA ALA A 166 -10.37 2.56 16.31
C ALA A 166 -9.99 1.58 17.47
N PRO A 167 -10.01 2.02 18.74
CA PRO A 167 -9.53 1.25 19.89
C PRO A 167 -10.30 -0.06 20.15
N LYS A 168 -11.45 -0.28 19.50
CA LYS A 168 -12.24 -1.52 19.59
C LYS A 168 -11.79 -2.62 18.64
N ILE A 169 -10.92 -2.34 17.66
CA ILE A 169 -10.36 -3.35 16.77
C ILE A 169 -9.30 -4.16 17.53
N ASN A 170 -9.42 -5.49 17.51
CA ASN A 170 -8.37 -6.36 18.05
C ASN A 170 -7.28 -6.58 16.99
N ALA A 171 -6.32 -5.65 16.93
CA ALA A 171 -5.20 -5.71 16.00
C ALA A 171 -4.07 -6.60 16.56
N ILE A 172 -3.78 -7.73 15.90
CA ILE A 172 -2.72 -8.66 16.32
C ILE A 172 -1.35 -8.37 15.67
N GLY A 173 -1.31 -7.43 14.72
CA GLY A 173 -0.07 -6.87 14.18
C GLY A 173 -0.22 -6.18 12.83
N TYR A 174 0.80 -5.39 12.47
CA TYR A 174 0.90 -4.64 11.22
C TYR A 174 2.20 -4.99 10.51
N GLY A 175 2.11 -5.59 9.33
CA GLY A 175 3.25 -5.84 8.45
C GLY A 175 3.37 -4.77 7.36
N MET A 176 4.58 -4.35 7.05
CA MET A 176 4.83 -3.40 5.97
C MET A 176 6.25 -3.50 5.41
N GLY A 177 6.45 -3.08 4.16
CA GLY A 177 7.80 -2.92 3.62
C GLY A 177 7.89 -1.92 2.48
N GLY A 178 9.11 -1.46 2.21
CA GLY A 178 9.35 -0.36 1.26
C GLY A 178 8.58 0.91 1.67
N THR A 179 8.40 1.13 2.99
CA THR A 179 7.41 2.07 3.56
C THR A 179 7.74 3.54 3.27
N PRO A 180 6.89 4.25 2.51
CA PRO A 180 6.99 5.70 2.34
C PRO A 180 6.49 6.40 3.61
N ALA A 181 7.41 6.66 4.54
CA ALA A 181 7.07 7.14 5.88
C ALA A 181 7.09 8.67 6.03
N ASN A 182 7.68 9.38 5.07
CA ASN A 182 7.85 10.83 5.05
C ASN A 182 7.41 11.38 3.69
N LEU A 183 6.43 12.30 3.71
CA LEU A 183 5.84 12.81 2.48
C LEU A 183 6.82 13.61 1.62
N SER A 184 7.72 14.40 2.23
CA SER A 184 8.69 15.21 1.47
C SER A 184 9.60 14.32 0.63
N SER A 185 10.27 13.33 1.24
CA SER A 185 11.15 12.42 0.48
C SER A 185 10.36 11.53 -0.50
N THR A 186 9.12 11.13 -0.17
CA THR A 186 8.26 10.37 -1.10
C THR A 186 7.95 11.14 -2.40
N VAL A 187 7.95 12.48 -2.37
CA VAL A 187 7.76 13.33 -3.56
C VAL A 187 9.10 13.80 -4.17
N GLU A 188 10.08 14.14 -3.34
CA GLU A 188 11.39 14.68 -3.77
C GLU A 188 12.33 13.61 -4.33
N SER A 189 12.36 12.40 -3.75
CA SER A 189 13.28 11.32 -4.16
C SER A 189 13.02 10.78 -5.57
N PRO A 190 11.78 10.53 -6.02
CA PRO A 190 11.53 10.09 -7.40
C PRO A 190 11.60 11.23 -8.43
N ASP A 191 11.50 12.52 -8.05
CA ASP A 191 11.58 13.63 -9.01
C ASP A 191 12.91 13.60 -9.77
N THR A 192 12.89 13.97 -11.06
CA THR A 192 14.03 13.90 -11.99
C THR A 192 14.55 12.49 -12.35
N SER A 193 14.07 11.43 -11.68
CA SER A 193 14.43 10.04 -11.97
C SER A 193 13.50 9.40 -13.02
N LEU A 194 13.80 8.16 -13.44
CA LEU A 194 12.90 7.33 -14.27
C LEU A 194 11.49 7.22 -13.66
N PHE A 195 11.35 7.36 -12.34
CA PHE A 195 10.11 7.17 -11.59
C PHE A 195 9.38 8.48 -11.25
N ALA A 196 9.73 9.61 -11.87
CA ALA A 196 9.18 10.94 -11.55
C ALA A 196 7.66 11.07 -11.70
N GLY A 197 6.98 10.14 -12.38
CA GLY A 197 5.52 10.01 -12.34
C GLY A 197 4.94 9.84 -10.93
N PHE A 198 5.66 9.23 -9.98
CA PHE A 198 5.23 9.18 -8.58
C PHE A 198 5.16 10.56 -7.92
N ALA A 199 6.04 11.50 -8.29
CA ALA A 199 5.95 12.88 -7.78
C ALA A 199 4.68 13.58 -8.30
N VAL A 200 4.31 13.36 -9.57
CA VAL A 200 3.06 13.87 -10.17
C VAL A 200 1.84 13.27 -9.46
N THR A 201 1.80 11.95 -9.29
CA THR A 201 0.74 11.25 -8.57
C THR A 201 0.63 11.72 -7.12
N GLY A 202 1.76 11.81 -6.40
CA GLY A 202 1.81 12.17 -5.00
C GLY A 202 1.28 13.58 -4.75
N VAL A 203 1.77 14.58 -5.49
CA VAL A 203 1.25 15.95 -5.37
C VAL A 203 -0.22 16.01 -5.76
N THR A 204 -0.64 15.34 -6.84
CA THR A 204 -2.06 15.28 -7.23
C THR A 204 -2.94 14.73 -6.10
N GLY A 205 -2.52 13.62 -5.46
CA GLY A 205 -3.25 13.04 -4.33
C GLY A 205 -3.38 14.00 -3.15
N LEU A 206 -2.31 14.73 -2.80
CA LEU A 206 -2.34 15.73 -1.74
C LEU A 206 -3.31 16.88 -2.03
N LEU A 207 -3.26 17.44 -3.24
CA LEU A 207 -4.13 18.55 -3.62
C LEU A 207 -5.61 18.15 -3.44
N TYR A 208 -6.02 16.99 -3.95
CA TYR A 208 -7.41 16.54 -3.84
C TYR A 208 -7.79 15.93 -2.47
N THR A 209 -6.81 15.63 -1.61
CA THR A 209 -7.03 15.24 -0.20
C THR A 209 -7.25 16.46 0.70
N PHE A 210 -6.61 17.59 0.39
CA PHE A 210 -6.60 18.81 1.20
C PHE A 210 -7.16 20.00 0.39
N PRO A 211 -8.49 20.26 0.43
CA PRO A 211 -9.13 21.30 -0.40
C PRO A 211 -8.52 22.70 -0.24
N GLN A 212 -8.05 23.04 0.96
CA GLN A 212 -7.35 24.30 1.25
C GLN A 212 -5.97 24.38 0.58
N LEU A 213 -5.28 23.24 0.41
CA LEU A 213 -4.02 23.15 -0.33
C LEU A 213 -4.27 23.28 -1.83
N LEU A 214 -5.32 22.64 -2.37
CA LEU A 214 -5.72 22.81 -3.78
C LEU A 214 -6.06 24.27 -4.10
N ALA A 215 -6.93 24.91 -3.31
CA ALA A 215 -7.30 26.31 -3.49
C ALA A 215 -6.06 27.25 -3.45
N TRP A 216 -5.11 26.97 -2.56
CA TRP A 216 -3.85 27.71 -2.48
C TRP A 216 -2.90 27.44 -3.66
N ALA A 217 -2.85 26.20 -4.16
CA ALA A 217 -1.97 25.81 -5.27
C ALA A 217 -2.49 26.28 -6.63
N GLN A 218 -3.81 26.47 -6.82
CA GLN A 218 -4.41 26.87 -8.10
C GLN A 218 -3.77 28.12 -8.72
N SER A 219 -3.40 29.12 -7.91
CA SER A 219 -2.74 30.35 -8.37
C SER A 219 -1.21 30.27 -8.41
N ARG A 220 -0.63 29.07 -8.30
CA ARG A 220 0.82 28.81 -8.19
C ARG A 220 1.30 27.66 -9.10
N ILE A 221 0.37 26.98 -9.79
CA ILE A 221 0.67 25.93 -10.77
C ILE A 221 0.53 26.48 -12.18
N THR A 222 1.42 26.07 -13.08
CA THR A 222 1.37 26.40 -14.50
C THR A 222 0.28 25.58 -15.21
N ASP A 223 -0.07 25.95 -16.45
CA ASP A 223 -0.97 25.12 -17.26
C ASP A 223 -0.39 23.72 -17.48
N LYS A 224 0.93 23.61 -17.67
CA LYS A 224 1.64 22.32 -17.78
C LYS A 224 1.46 21.44 -16.54
N ALA A 225 1.37 22.03 -15.35
CA ALA A 225 1.03 21.29 -14.14
C ALA A 225 -0.44 20.93 -14.04
N ARG A 226 -1.36 21.79 -14.51
CA ARG A 226 -2.79 21.44 -14.64
C ARG A 226 -2.97 20.23 -15.56
N ASP A 227 -2.31 20.20 -16.71
CA ASP A 227 -2.36 19.09 -17.67
C ASP A 227 -1.81 17.80 -17.06
N ALA A 228 -0.66 17.85 -16.38
CA ALA A 228 -0.05 16.68 -15.74
C ALA A 228 -0.90 16.15 -14.56
N ILE A 229 -1.51 17.04 -13.77
CA ILE A 229 -2.45 16.70 -12.69
C ILE A 229 -3.69 16.00 -13.28
N GLU A 230 -4.26 16.53 -14.37
CA GLU A 230 -5.45 15.93 -14.98
C GLU A 230 -5.12 14.59 -15.65
N PHE A 231 -3.96 14.46 -16.31
CA PHE A 231 -3.49 13.17 -16.80
C PHE A 231 -3.38 12.14 -15.68
N ALA A 232 -2.80 12.49 -14.52
CA ALA A 232 -2.67 11.61 -13.36
C ALA A 232 -4.00 11.27 -12.66
N ARG A 233 -5.06 12.07 -12.88
CA ARG A 233 -6.44 11.78 -12.45
C ARG A 233 -7.19 10.91 -13.46
N SER A 234 -6.86 11.01 -14.74
CA SER A 234 -7.51 10.28 -15.82
C SER A 234 -6.79 8.97 -16.21
N ASN A 235 -5.65 8.65 -15.58
CA ASN A 235 -4.85 7.46 -15.86
C ASN A 235 -4.45 6.66 -14.61
N CYS A 236 -4.09 5.39 -14.82
CA CYS A 236 -3.56 4.50 -13.78
C CYS A 236 -2.02 4.44 -13.80
N LEU A 237 -1.44 3.89 -12.74
CA LEU A 237 -0.01 3.99 -12.42
C LEU A 237 0.94 3.83 -13.62
N LEU A 238 0.81 2.74 -14.40
CA LEU A 238 1.76 2.49 -15.50
C LEU A 238 1.74 3.62 -16.53
N ASN A 239 0.56 4.10 -16.93
CA ASN A 239 0.44 5.19 -17.90
C ASN A 239 1.08 6.49 -17.36
N VAL A 240 0.94 6.77 -16.06
CA VAL A 240 1.58 7.95 -15.42
C VAL A 240 3.10 7.80 -15.35
N LEU A 241 3.63 6.59 -15.10
CA LEU A 241 5.07 6.33 -15.12
C LEU A 241 5.66 6.39 -16.54
N LEU A 242 4.92 5.94 -17.56
CA LEU A 242 5.34 6.00 -18.96
C LEU A 242 5.29 7.42 -19.55
N GLU A 243 4.35 8.26 -19.09
CA GLU A 243 4.21 9.66 -19.54
C GLU A 243 5.25 10.59 -18.91
N PHE A 244 5.65 10.36 -17.65
CA PHE A 244 6.51 11.28 -16.88
C PHE A 244 7.90 10.74 -16.46
N PRO A 245 8.63 9.92 -17.26
CA PRO A 245 10.00 9.52 -16.92
C PRO A 245 10.96 10.72 -16.98
N PHE A 246 11.85 10.84 -16.01
CA PHE A 246 12.83 11.93 -15.86
C PHE A 246 12.23 13.34 -15.77
N ASN A 247 10.92 13.43 -15.53
CA ASN A 247 10.22 14.70 -15.37
C ASN A 247 10.73 15.47 -14.15
N ARG A 248 10.57 16.80 -14.16
CA ARG A 248 11.04 17.69 -13.08
C ARG A 248 9.86 18.47 -12.50
N PHE A 249 8.92 17.75 -11.90
CA PHE A 249 7.63 18.28 -11.46
C PHE A 249 7.78 19.34 -10.35
N LEU A 250 8.87 19.30 -9.58
CA LEU A 250 9.18 20.29 -8.54
C LEU A 250 9.97 21.51 -9.06
N ARG A 251 9.92 21.81 -10.37
CA ARG A 251 10.56 23.00 -10.97
C ARG A 251 9.55 24.08 -11.35
N ASP A 252 10.08 25.28 -11.56
CA ASP A 252 9.40 26.48 -12.08
C ASP A 252 8.50 26.23 -13.30
N THR A 253 8.90 25.32 -14.19
CA THR A 253 8.09 24.88 -15.35
C THR A 253 6.71 24.28 -15.00
N TYR A 254 6.52 23.81 -13.76
CA TYR A 254 5.28 23.24 -13.25
C TYR A 254 4.69 24.04 -12.07
N ILE A 255 5.56 24.48 -11.16
CA ILE A 255 5.17 25.12 -9.90
C ILE A 255 5.95 26.43 -9.76
N GLU A 256 5.26 27.56 -9.60
CA GLU A 256 5.90 28.85 -9.34
C GLU A 256 6.76 28.79 -8.07
N ASN A 257 8.01 29.25 -8.15
CA ASN A 257 9.08 29.07 -7.15
C ASN A 257 9.57 27.62 -6.92
N GLY A 258 9.03 26.63 -7.65
CA GLY A 258 9.46 25.23 -7.64
C GLY A 258 9.42 24.57 -6.26
N ALA A 259 10.41 23.72 -5.96
CA ALA A 259 10.53 22.99 -4.70
C ALA A 259 10.54 23.88 -3.43
N ARG A 260 10.73 25.20 -3.54
CA ARG A 260 10.54 26.12 -2.41
C ARG A 260 9.14 26.06 -1.82
N LEU A 261 8.15 25.69 -2.64
CA LEU A 261 6.77 25.42 -2.24
C LEU A 261 6.67 24.45 -1.03
N LEU A 262 7.58 23.48 -0.91
CA LEU A 262 7.58 22.50 0.19
C LEU A 262 7.89 23.13 1.56
N TYR A 263 8.46 24.34 1.58
CA TYR A 263 8.76 25.10 2.80
C TYR A 263 7.69 26.14 3.17
N GLU A 264 6.66 26.32 2.32
CA GLU A 264 5.54 27.22 2.60
C GLU A 264 4.73 26.71 3.81
N PRO A 265 4.24 27.58 4.72
CA PRO A 265 3.62 27.14 5.98
C PRO A 265 2.46 26.15 5.81
N ILE A 266 1.62 26.33 4.79
CA ILE A 266 0.50 25.42 4.49
C ILE A 266 1.00 24.03 4.05
N VAL A 267 2.06 23.96 3.25
CA VAL A 267 2.64 22.69 2.78
C VAL A 267 3.38 22.00 3.91
N ARG A 268 4.14 22.74 4.73
CA ARG A 268 4.80 22.20 5.93
C ARG A 268 3.83 21.62 6.94
N SER A 269 2.64 22.22 7.10
CA SER A 269 1.57 21.65 7.94
C SER A 269 1.10 20.30 7.39
N VAL A 270 0.82 20.22 6.08
CA VAL A 270 0.40 18.96 5.43
C VAL A 270 1.49 17.90 5.50
N VAL A 271 2.76 18.26 5.28
CA VAL A 271 3.92 17.35 5.42
C VAL A 271 4.06 16.84 6.85
N ALA A 272 3.89 17.69 7.86
CA ALA A 272 3.95 17.27 9.26
C ALA A 272 2.78 16.34 9.64
N ASP A 273 1.59 16.55 9.08
CA ASP A 273 0.45 15.65 9.25
C ASP A 273 0.57 14.34 8.46
N MET A 274 1.44 14.29 7.45
CA MET A 274 1.65 13.14 6.56
C MET A 274 3.02 12.48 6.70
N THR A 275 3.71 12.72 7.82
CA THR A 275 4.98 12.05 8.18
C THR A 275 4.79 11.21 9.43
N MET A 276 4.96 9.89 9.28
CA MET A 276 4.78 8.93 10.36
C MET A 276 5.84 9.10 11.46
N GLY A 277 5.51 8.69 12.69
CA GLY A 277 6.42 8.72 13.83
C GLY A 277 6.66 10.10 14.46
N LEU A 278 6.25 11.21 13.84
CA LEU A 278 6.45 12.56 14.41
C LEU A 278 5.64 12.80 15.70
N LYS A 279 4.42 12.26 15.80
CA LYS A 279 3.51 12.51 16.91
C LYS A 279 3.43 11.29 17.82
N LYS A 280 3.69 11.47 19.13
CA LYS A 280 3.57 10.40 20.13
C LYS A 280 2.17 9.77 20.20
N SER A 281 1.13 10.54 19.90
CA SER A 281 -0.27 10.06 19.81
C SER A 281 -0.55 9.12 18.64
N GLU A 282 0.38 9.02 17.68
CA GLU A 282 0.29 8.20 16.46
C GLU A 282 1.27 7.01 16.55
N THR A 283 1.42 6.45 17.76
CA THR A 283 2.32 5.33 18.07
C THR A 283 1.55 4.00 18.08
N PRO A 284 1.96 3.00 17.28
CA PRO A 284 1.33 1.67 17.26
C PRO A 284 1.41 0.95 18.61
N VAL A 285 0.27 0.39 19.04
CA VAL A 285 0.17 -0.44 20.26
C VAL A 285 0.31 -1.94 19.98
N ALA A 286 -0.01 -2.37 18.75
CA ALA A 286 0.14 -3.75 18.29
C ALA A 286 1.56 -3.99 17.72
N PRO A 287 2.04 -5.24 17.63
CA PRO A 287 3.31 -5.58 17.00
C PRO A 287 3.45 -5.05 15.57
N VAL A 288 4.56 -4.36 15.26
CA VAL A 288 4.85 -3.86 13.91
C VAL A 288 6.03 -4.60 13.31
N TYR A 289 5.84 -5.18 12.13
CA TYR A 289 6.90 -5.76 11.31
C TYR A 289 7.17 -4.85 10.10
N MET A 290 8.42 -4.42 9.96
CA MET A 290 8.89 -3.58 8.85
C MET A 290 10.05 -4.28 8.13
N PHE A 291 10.09 -4.21 6.81
CA PHE A 291 11.29 -4.59 6.05
C PHE A 291 11.61 -3.57 4.95
N HIS A 292 12.88 -3.40 4.61
CA HIS A 292 13.30 -2.37 3.67
C HIS A 292 14.68 -2.69 3.07
N GLY A 293 14.85 -2.42 1.77
CA GLY A 293 16.17 -2.47 1.12
C GLY A 293 17.01 -1.28 1.53
N ARG A 294 18.27 -1.49 1.94
CA ARG A 294 19.23 -0.40 2.20
C ARG A 294 19.48 0.46 0.96
N HIS A 295 19.32 -0.14 -0.22
CA HIS A 295 19.62 0.43 -1.53
C HIS A 295 18.36 0.68 -2.36
N ASP A 296 17.21 0.83 -1.70
CA ASP A 296 15.95 1.21 -2.34
C ASP A 296 16.08 2.54 -3.10
N GLU A 297 15.84 2.49 -4.41
CA GLU A 297 16.02 3.57 -5.36
C GLU A 297 14.80 4.48 -5.53
N ILE A 298 13.66 4.13 -4.90
CA ILE A 298 12.39 4.84 -5.02
C ILE A 298 11.99 5.46 -3.66
N ILE A 299 12.11 4.68 -2.58
CA ILE A 299 11.63 5.04 -1.24
C ILE A 299 12.79 5.13 -0.25
N SER A 300 12.76 6.17 0.59
CA SER A 300 13.80 6.45 1.58
C SER A 300 13.83 5.42 2.72
N TYR A 301 14.80 4.49 2.62
CA TYR A 301 15.21 3.60 3.72
C TYR A 301 15.37 4.34 5.06
N ASN A 302 16.01 5.51 5.02
CA ASN A 302 16.33 6.31 6.21
C ASN A 302 15.08 6.83 6.92
N ASP A 303 14.04 7.24 6.19
CA ASP A 303 12.78 7.68 6.78
C ASP A 303 12.01 6.51 7.42
N ALA A 304 12.04 5.32 6.79
CA ALA A 304 11.40 4.12 7.33
C ALA A 304 12.05 3.64 8.65
N ILE A 305 13.39 3.53 8.71
CA ILE A 305 14.08 3.13 9.95
C ILE A 305 13.99 4.22 11.04
N LYS A 306 13.98 5.50 10.66
CA LYS A 306 13.75 6.61 11.61
C LYS A 306 12.35 6.52 12.24
N THR A 307 11.34 6.21 11.44
CA THR A 307 9.96 6.01 11.91
C THR A 307 9.86 4.83 12.88
N ALA A 308 10.46 3.68 12.53
CA ALA A 308 10.52 2.50 13.39
C ALA A 308 11.16 2.78 14.77
N LYS A 309 12.26 3.54 14.78
CA LYS A 309 12.94 3.99 16.00
C LYS A 309 12.07 4.95 16.82
N SER A 310 11.48 5.97 16.20
CA SER A 310 10.67 6.95 16.93
C SER A 310 9.38 6.36 17.51
N TRP A 311 8.71 5.45 16.79
CA TRP A 311 7.61 4.67 17.39
C TRP A 311 8.08 3.84 18.60
N THR A 312 9.27 3.24 18.53
CA THR A 312 9.84 2.52 19.68
C THR A 312 10.13 3.43 20.87
N GLU A 313 10.73 4.61 20.64
CA GLU A 313 10.99 5.62 21.68
C GLU A 313 9.69 6.05 22.40
N HIS A 314 8.56 5.96 21.70
CA HIS A 314 7.22 6.22 22.25
C HIS A 314 6.52 4.99 22.85
N GLY A 315 7.13 3.79 22.79
CA GLY A 315 6.66 2.56 23.44
C GLY A 315 6.13 1.46 22.52
N ALA A 316 6.19 1.63 21.20
CA ALA A 316 5.84 0.56 20.26
C ALA A 316 6.83 -0.60 20.31
N ASN A 317 6.39 -1.77 19.82
CA ASN A 317 7.24 -2.92 19.58
C ASN A 317 7.40 -3.10 18.07
N VAL A 318 8.60 -2.89 17.55
CA VAL A 318 8.90 -2.89 16.12
C VAL A 318 10.04 -3.84 15.80
N ALA A 319 9.79 -4.80 14.91
CA ALA A 319 10.84 -5.61 14.29
C ALA A 319 11.12 -5.06 12.88
N PHE A 320 12.31 -4.52 12.67
CA PHE A 320 12.79 -3.95 11.41
C PHE A 320 13.82 -4.91 10.78
N HIS A 321 13.57 -5.33 9.54
CA HIS A 321 14.44 -6.25 8.79
C HIS A 321 15.04 -5.52 7.58
N GLU A 322 16.35 -5.28 7.64
CA GLU A 322 17.09 -4.58 6.61
C GLU A 322 17.66 -5.57 5.59
N LEU A 323 17.42 -5.34 4.31
CA LEU A 323 18.02 -6.09 3.21
C LEU A 323 19.24 -5.32 2.69
N THR A 324 20.45 -5.85 2.88
CA THR A 324 21.71 -5.12 2.70
C THR A 324 22.33 -5.23 1.31
N ASP A 325 21.88 -6.17 0.48
CA ASP A 325 22.46 -6.36 -0.85
C ASP A 325 22.12 -5.20 -1.81
N ARG A 326 23.04 -4.86 -2.72
CA ARG A 326 22.82 -3.84 -3.74
C ARG A 326 21.76 -4.23 -4.78
N ALA A 327 21.48 -5.52 -4.95
CA ALA A 327 20.37 -6.03 -5.74
C ALA A 327 19.00 -5.80 -5.07
N SER A 328 18.96 -5.54 -3.75
CA SER A 328 17.74 -5.29 -2.98
C SER A 328 17.23 -3.84 -3.16
N GLY A 329 17.02 -3.45 -4.43
CA GLY A 329 16.24 -2.26 -4.80
C GLY A 329 14.76 -2.42 -4.48
N HIS A 330 13.94 -1.44 -4.86
CA HIS A 330 12.54 -1.35 -4.44
C HIS A 330 11.69 -2.55 -4.87
N LEU A 331 11.81 -2.97 -6.14
CA LEU A 331 11.05 -4.12 -6.66
C LEU A 331 11.53 -5.44 -6.04
N VAL A 332 12.84 -5.67 -6.00
CA VAL A 332 13.44 -6.91 -5.49
C VAL A 332 13.17 -7.09 -3.98
N THR A 333 13.20 -5.99 -3.22
CA THR A 333 12.79 -5.97 -1.81
C THR A 333 11.36 -6.45 -1.65
N GLY A 334 10.41 -5.96 -2.46
CA GLY A 334 9.01 -6.35 -2.41
C GLY A 334 8.77 -7.83 -2.76
N LEU A 335 9.45 -8.33 -3.80
CA LEU A 335 9.36 -9.73 -4.21
C LEU A 335 9.93 -10.69 -3.16
N THR A 336 11.10 -10.38 -2.59
CA THR A 336 11.79 -11.28 -1.65
C THR A 336 11.26 -11.19 -0.22
N GLY A 337 10.91 -9.98 0.26
CA GLY A 337 10.45 -9.76 1.64
C GLY A 337 9.02 -10.25 1.93
N ILE A 338 8.26 -10.64 0.90
CA ILE A 338 6.90 -11.16 1.07
C ILE A 338 6.85 -12.45 1.91
N VAL A 339 7.89 -13.28 1.83
CA VAL A 339 7.92 -14.58 2.51
C VAL A 339 8.07 -14.39 4.03
N ASN A 340 8.97 -13.48 4.45
CA ASN A 340 9.11 -13.12 5.87
C ASN A 340 7.84 -12.41 6.41
N SER A 341 7.17 -11.63 5.56
CA SER A 341 5.87 -11.04 5.90
C SER A 341 4.80 -12.10 6.16
N LEU A 342 4.80 -13.20 5.41
CA LEU A 342 3.91 -14.35 5.63
C LEU A 342 4.26 -15.16 6.89
N PHE A 343 5.54 -15.25 7.26
CA PHE A 343 5.93 -15.81 8.55
C PHE A 343 5.49 -14.93 9.72
N PHE A 344 5.59 -13.60 9.60
CA PHE A 344 5.01 -12.67 10.57
C PHE A 344 3.49 -12.87 10.70
N VAL A 345 2.76 -12.92 9.57
CA VAL A 345 1.32 -13.21 9.52
C VAL A 345 0.99 -14.48 10.31
N ARG A 346 1.61 -15.61 9.94
CA ARG A 346 1.46 -16.92 10.61
C ARG A 346 1.69 -16.82 12.11
N ASP A 347 2.79 -16.18 12.51
CA ASP A 347 3.25 -16.18 13.89
C ASP A 347 2.43 -15.25 14.80
N ARG A 348 1.84 -14.18 14.26
CA ARG A 348 0.82 -13.38 14.96
C ARG A 348 -0.46 -14.20 15.21
N PHE A 349 -1.00 -14.86 14.18
CA PHE A 349 -2.20 -15.72 14.35
C PHE A 349 -1.98 -16.95 15.23
N ALA A 350 -0.74 -17.40 15.38
CA ALA A 350 -0.34 -18.48 16.28
C ALA A 350 -0.04 -17.99 17.71
N GLY A 351 -0.20 -16.69 18.01
CA GLY A 351 0.04 -16.13 19.34
C GLY A 351 1.49 -16.20 19.80
N LYS A 352 2.47 -16.33 18.88
CA LYS A 352 3.88 -16.40 19.27
C LYS A 352 4.35 -15.08 19.89
N PRO A 353 5.32 -15.11 20.81
CA PRO A 353 5.96 -13.89 21.32
C PRO A 353 6.42 -12.94 20.20
N PHE A 354 6.54 -11.65 20.53
CA PHE A 354 7.15 -10.65 19.68
C PHE A 354 8.30 -9.98 20.45
N PRO A 355 9.40 -9.56 19.78
CA PRO A 355 10.44 -8.75 20.42
C PRO A 355 9.85 -7.51 21.06
N LYS A 356 10.35 -7.11 22.23
CA LYS A 356 9.97 -5.84 22.86
C LYS A 356 10.90 -4.72 22.40
N GLY A 357 10.34 -3.52 22.22
CA GLY A 357 11.08 -2.36 21.73
C GLY A 357 11.51 -2.51 20.26
N PHE A 358 12.70 -2.01 19.92
CA PHE A 358 13.25 -2.01 18.56
C PHE A 358 14.16 -3.22 18.35
N GLY A 359 13.66 -4.22 17.62
CA GLY A 359 14.48 -5.29 17.06
C GLY A 359 14.93 -4.90 15.65
N HIS A 360 16.24 -4.81 15.41
CA HIS A 360 16.80 -4.60 14.07
C HIS A 360 17.66 -5.80 13.69
N THR A 361 17.36 -6.41 12.55
CA THR A 361 18.16 -7.48 11.96
C THR A 361 18.52 -7.13 10.52
N THR A 362 19.58 -7.76 10.03
CA THR A 362 20.09 -7.60 8.66
C THR A 362 20.13 -8.96 7.96
N ALA A 363 19.66 -9.01 6.73
CA ALA A 363 19.85 -10.12 5.80
C ALA A 363 20.39 -9.58 4.47
N ASN A 364 21.01 -10.39 3.61
CA ASN A 364 21.44 -9.90 2.30
C ASN A 364 20.23 -9.80 1.36
N SER A 365 19.38 -10.82 1.34
CA SER A 365 18.07 -10.81 0.64
C SER A 365 16.92 -11.18 1.56
N GLY A 366 15.69 -10.92 1.12
CA GLY A 366 14.48 -11.37 1.82
C GLY A 366 14.29 -12.89 1.84
N LEU A 367 15.12 -13.66 1.12
CA LEU A 367 15.09 -15.12 1.03
C LEU A 367 16.14 -15.82 1.91
N ASP A 368 17.07 -15.08 2.52
CA ASP A 368 18.15 -15.67 3.31
C ASP A 368 17.60 -16.40 4.54
N GLY A 369 17.93 -17.69 4.69
CA GLY A 369 17.52 -18.49 5.85
C GLY A 369 16.07 -18.98 5.80
N ILE A 370 15.45 -18.95 4.62
CA ILE A 370 14.12 -19.52 4.41
C ILE A 370 14.23 -21.01 4.12
N ASP A 371 13.55 -21.81 4.95
CA ASP A 371 13.20 -23.19 4.64
C ASP A 371 12.21 -23.21 3.47
N ALA A 372 12.72 -23.48 2.25
CA ALA A 372 11.89 -23.52 1.05
C ALA A 372 10.96 -24.75 1.05
N ASP A 373 11.36 -25.87 1.66
CA ASP A 373 10.57 -27.10 1.76
C ASP A 373 9.36 -26.96 2.71
N ALA A 374 9.34 -25.93 3.57
CA ALA A 374 8.21 -25.63 4.44
C ALA A 374 6.87 -25.57 3.66
N PRO A 375 5.82 -26.32 4.07
CA PRO A 375 4.59 -26.48 3.29
C PRO A 375 3.88 -25.18 2.88
N GLY A 376 3.99 -24.85 1.59
CA GLY A 376 3.43 -23.63 0.98
C GLY A 376 4.42 -22.49 0.79
N ILE A 377 5.68 -22.66 1.21
CA ILE A 377 6.79 -21.76 0.86
C ILE A 377 7.39 -22.18 -0.48
N ALA A 378 7.65 -23.47 -0.73
CA ALA A 378 8.13 -23.97 -2.03
C ALA A 378 7.32 -23.42 -3.21
N SER A 379 5.98 -23.53 -3.14
CA SER A 379 5.07 -23.02 -4.18
C SER A 379 5.14 -21.50 -4.36
N LEU A 380 5.44 -20.73 -3.30
CA LEU A 380 5.64 -19.29 -3.36
C LEU A 380 7.02 -18.94 -3.96
N VAL A 381 8.06 -19.68 -3.59
CA VAL A 381 9.40 -19.54 -4.18
C VAL A 381 9.34 -19.83 -5.69
N SER A 382 8.69 -20.91 -6.12
CA SER A 382 8.52 -21.22 -7.55
C SER A 382 7.70 -20.19 -8.32
N ALA A 383 6.70 -19.55 -7.69
CA ALA A 383 5.98 -18.43 -8.32
C ALA A 383 6.89 -17.19 -8.47
N ILE A 384 7.80 -16.95 -7.53
CA ILE A 384 8.82 -15.90 -7.62
C ILE A 384 9.84 -16.23 -8.73
N GLU A 385 10.29 -17.49 -8.83
CA GLU A 385 11.18 -17.98 -9.91
C GLU A 385 10.59 -17.77 -11.31
N GLU A 386 9.33 -18.20 -11.51
CA GLU A 386 8.65 -18.12 -12.81
C GLU A 386 8.56 -16.66 -13.31
N ILE A 387 8.30 -15.72 -12.40
CA ILE A 387 8.12 -14.30 -12.75
C ILE A 387 9.45 -13.58 -12.94
N ILE A 388 10.51 -13.98 -12.22
CA ILE A 388 11.88 -13.53 -12.47
C ILE A 388 12.43 -14.11 -13.80
N GLY A 389 11.76 -15.11 -14.36
CA GLY A 389 11.99 -15.72 -15.68
C GLY A 389 11.74 -14.83 -16.90
N LYS A 390 12.11 -13.53 -16.88
CA LYS A 390 12.28 -12.68 -18.08
C LYS A 390 13.07 -11.35 -17.91
N GLU A 391 13.87 -11.22 -16.84
CA GLU A 391 14.66 -10.04 -16.40
C GLU A 391 13.97 -9.19 -15.31
N VAL A 392 14.60 -9.09 -14.13
CA VAL A 392 14.21 -8.17 -13.04
C VAL A 392 15.38 -7.26 -12.66
N GLY A 393 15.46 -6.12 -13.35
CA GLY A 393 16.43 -5.05 -13.07
C GLY A 393 17.90 -5.41 -13.34
N PRO A 394 18.83 -4.46 -13.12
CA PRO A 394 20.25 -4.63 -13.49
C PRO A 394 21.03 -5.65 -12.62
N ALA A 395 20.40 -6.31 -11.65
CA ALA A 395 21.02 -7.26 -10.72
C ALA A 395 20.35 -8.66 -10.71
N ASP A 396 19.53 -8.93 -11.74
CA ASP A 396 18.76 -10.17 -11.95
C ASP A 396 19.56 -11.48 -11.71
N SER A 397 20.82 -11.54 -12.13
CA SER A 397 21.69 -12.73 -11.96
C SER A 397 22.05 -13.03 -10.50
N ILE A 398 22.17 -12.01 -9.64
CA ILE A 398 22.45 -12.17 -8.22
C ILE A 398 21.20 -12.71 -7.50
N LEU A 399 20.03 -12.16 -7.84
CA LEU A 399 18.75 -12.62 -7.31
C LEU A 399 18.48 -14.08 -7.69
N LYS A 400 18.65 -14.44 -8.98
CA LYS A 400 18.51 -15.81 -9.48
C LYS A 400 19.43 -16.80 -8.78
N SER A 401 20.70 -16.46 -8.55
CA SER A 401 21.63 -17.36 -7.85
C SER A 401 21.27 -17.57 -6.38
N ARG A 402 20.71 -16.56 -5.69
CA ARG A 402 20.20 -16.73 -4.31
C ARG A 402 18.94 -17.56 -4.24
N ILE A 403 18.02 -17.43 -5.19
CA ILE A 403 16.82 -18.26 -5.21
C ILE A 403 17.21 -19.73 -5.38
N ALA A 404 18.04 -20.04 -6.38
CA ALA A 404 18.56 -21.39 -6.61
C ALA A 404 19.31 -21.97 -5.40
N ALA A 405 20.06 -21.15 -4.66
CA ALA A 405 20.81 -21.58 -3.48
C ALA A 405 19.94 -21.92 -2.25
N ASN A 406 18.66 -21.53 -2.23
CA ASN A 406 17.72 -21.88 -1.16
C ASN A 406 16.69 -22.96 -1.60
N ALA A 407 16.82 -23.53 -2.81
CA ALA A 407 15.90 -24.53 -3.37
C ALA A 407 16.42 -25.98 -3.23
N HIS A 408 17.36 -26.21 -2.30
CA HIS A 408 18.10 -27.45 -2.03
C HIS A 408 18.31 -27.65 -0.52
#